data_AF-A0A1I7DIB6-F1
#
_entry.id   AF-A0A1I7DIB6-F1
#
_cell.length_a   1.000
_cell.length_b   1.000
_cell.length_c   1.000
_cell.angle_alpha   90.00
_cell.angle_beta   90.00
_cell.angle_gamma   90.00
#
_symmetry.space_group_name_H-M   'P 1'
#
loop_
_entity.id
_entity.type
_entity.pdbx_description
1 polymer ?
#
loop_
_entity_poly.entity_id
_entity_poly.type
_entity_poly.pdbx_seq_one_letter_code
_entity_poly.pdbx_strand_id
1 'polypeptide(L)' 'MARYLLARSEGTIGELARLLTAAAVAAVESGEERISRRTLAMADYTGPSERRKLFERELL' A
#
# COMPACT_ATOMS: atom_id res chain seq x y z
N MET A 1 -11.90 3.20 6.75
CA MET A 1 -11.10 2.72 5.61
C MET A 1 -10.49 3.87 4.82
N ALA A 2 -11.31 4.83 4.33
CA ALA A 2 -10.82 5.97 3.55
C ALA A 2 -9.62 6.73 4.16
N ARG A 3 -9.66 7.07 5.47
CA ARG A 3 -8.53 7.74 6.15
C ARG A 3 -7.24 6.92 6.12
N TYR A 4 -7.34 5.59 6.20
CA TYR A 4 -6.19 4.70 6.15
C TYR A 4 -5.56 4.69 4.75
N LEU A 5 -6.40 4.58 3.72
CA LEU A 5 -5.97 4.64 2.33
C LEU A 5 -5.30 5.99 2.04
N LEU A 6 -5.93 7.10 2.44
CA LEU A 6 -5.40 8.44 2.26
C LEU A 6 -4.04 8.62 2.95
N ALA A 7 -3.89 8.12 4.17
CA ALA A 7 -2.63 8.21 4.91
C ALA A 7 -1.53 7.35 4.28
N ARG A 8 -1.82 6.09 3.91
CA ARG A 8 -0.85 5.18 3.28
C ARG A 8 -0.41 5.66 1.90
N SER A 9 -1.32 6.24 1.12
CA SER A 9 -1.06 6.70 -0.25
C SER A 9 -0.66 8.18 -0.35
N GLU A 10 -0.58 8.87 0.79
CA GLU A 10 -0.32 10.32 0.88
C GLU A 10 -1.30 11.16 0.04
N GLY A 11 -2.53 10.66 -0.12
CA GLY A 11 -3.62 11.34 -0.82
C GLY A 11 -3.51 11.43 -2.33
N THR A 12 -2.46 10.87 -2.95
CA THR A 12 -2.33 10.90 -4.42
C THR A 12 -3.06 9.74 -5.07
N ILE A 13 -3.72 9.99 -6.21
CA ILE A 13 -4.55 8.99 -6.91
C ILE A 13 -3.69 7.83 -7.43
N GLY A 14 -2.49 8.11 -7.95
CA GLY A 14 -1.59 7.07 -8.47
C GLY A 14 -1.09 6.12 -7.37
N GLU A 15 -0.76 6.66 -6.20
CA GLU A 15 -0.37 5.83 -5.05
C GLU A 15 -1.55 5.06 -4.46
N LEU A 16 -2.74 5.66 -4.46
CA LEU A 16 -3.96 4.96 -4.04
C LEU A 16 -4.23 3.76 -4.95
N ALA A 17 -4.13 3.94 -6.28
CA ALA A 17 -4.27 2.86 -7.24
C ALA A 17 -3.24 1.75 -6.98
N ARG A 18 -1.96 2.10 -6.81
CA ARG A 18 -0.90 1.12 -6.54
C ARG A 18 -1.13 0.33 -5.25
N LEU A 19 -1.54 1.01 -4.16
CA LEU A 19 -1.90 0.36 -2.89
C LEU A 19 -3.08 -0.61 -3.07
N LEU A 20 -4.15 -0.18 -3.74
CA LEU A 20 -5.33 -1.02 -3.94
C LEU A 20 -5.03 -2.22 -4.84
N THR A 21 -4.18 -2.06 -5.86
CA THR A 21 -3.71 -3.18 -6.69
C THR A 21 -2.92 -4.20 -5.85
N ALA A 22 -1.95 -3.75 -5.05
CA ALA A 22 -1.18 -4.64 -4.18
C ALA A 22 -2.07 -5.37 -3.15
N ALA A 23 -3.06 -4.67 -2.58
CA ALA A 23 -4.02 -5.27 -1.67
C ALA A 23 -4.97 -6.25 -2.35
N ALA A 24 -5.32 -6.03 -3.61
CA ALA A 24 -6.11 -6.97 -4.40
C ALA A 24 -5.33 -8.24 -4.73
N VAL A 25 -4.04 -8.12 -5.08
CA VAL A 25 -3.15 -9.28 -5.25
C VAL A 25 -3.09 -10.11 -3.96
N ALA A 26 -2.82 -9.46 -2.82
CA ALA A 26 -2.81 -10.14 -1.51
C ALA A 26 -4.15 -10.78 -1.15
N ALA A 27 -5.28 -10.19 -1.58
CA ALA A 27 -6.60 -10.76 -1.40
C ALA A 27 -6.76 -12.07 -2.19
N VAL A 28 -6.40 -12.05 -3.49
CA VAL A 28 -6.45 -13.24 -4.35
C VAL A 28 -5.55 -14.36 -3.81
N GLU A 29 -4.31 -14.03 -3.43
CA GLU A 29 -3.35 -15.01 -2.89
C GLU A 29 -3.78 -15.61 -1.56
N SER A 30 -4.58 -14.89 -0.77
CA SER A 30 -5.12 -15.37 0.51
C SER A 30 -6.51 -16.01 0.40
N GLY A 31 -7.09 -16.07 -0.80
CA GLY A 31 -8.44 -16.59 -1.04
C GLY A 31 -9.56 -15.64 -0.59
N GLU A 32 -9.26 -14.36 -0.32
CA GLU A 32 -10.26 -13.33 -0.04
C GLU A 32 -10.73 -12.68 -1.36
N GLU A 33 -12.04 -12.69 -1.65
CA GLU A 33 -12.61 -12.02 -2.84
C GLU A 33 -12.88 -10.51 -2.64
N ARG A 34 -12.28 -9.90 -1.62
CA ARG A 34 -12.47 -8.48 -1.30
C ARG A 34 -11.22 -7.87 -0.69
N ILE A 35 -11.05 -6.57 -0.90
CA ILE A 35 -10.06 -5.79 -0.16
C ILE A 35 -10.58 -5.59 1.27
N SER A 36 -9.81 -6.07 2.24
CA SER A 36 -10.10 -5.96 3.67
C SER A 36 -8.96 -5.23 4.40
N ARG A 37 -9.13 -4.95 5.69
CA ARG A 37 -8.01 -4.39 6.49
C ARG A 37 -6.82 -5.35 6.53
N ARG A 38 -7.08 -6.65 6.49
CA ARG A 38 -6.05 -7.69 6.47
C ARG A 38 -5.27 -7.64 5.16
N THR A 39 -5.95 -7.64 4.01
CA THR A 39 -5.27 -7.61 2.71
C THR A 39 -4.53 -6.29 2.47
N LEU A 40 -5.04 -5.17 3.00
CA LEU A 40 -4.32 -3.88 3.02
C LEU A 40 -3.07 -3.86 3.91
N ALA A 41 -3.05 -4.66 4.97
CA ALA A 41 -1.88 -4.82 5.83
C ALA A 41 -0.86 -5.78 5.21
N MET A 42 -1.31 -6.78 4.44
CA MET A 42 -0.47 -7.72 3.70
C MET A 42 0.08 -7.16 2.39
N ALA A 43 -0.55 -6.11 1.85
CA ALA A 43 -0.16 -5.49 0.59
C ALA A 43 1.32 -5.10 0.60
N ASP A 44 2.08 -5.65 -0.35
CA ASP A 44 3.46 -5.25 -0.63
C ASP A 44 3.49 -3.85 -1.26
N TYR A 45 3.29 -2.84 -0.42
CA TYR A 45 3.18 -1.46 -0.82
C TYR A 45 3.90 -0.57 0.19
N THR A 46 4.96 0.07 -0.31
CA THR A 46 5.70 1.11 0.41
C THR A 46 5.30 2.49 -0.12
N GLY A 47 4.85 3.38 0.78
CA GLY A 47 4.40 4.73 0.44
C GLY A 47 5.54 5.67 0.01
N PRO A 48 5.23 6.82 -0.65
CA PRO A 48 6.24 7.74 -1.18
C PRO A 48 7.31 8.18 -0.19
N SER A 49 6.91 8.61 1.01
CA SER A 49 7.82 9.08 2.06
C SER A 49 8.70 7.95 2.59
N GLU A 50 8.13 6.76 2.76
CA GLU A 50 8.90 5.58 3.19
C GLU A 50 9.89 5.14 2.12
N ARG A 51 9.51 5.15 0.83
CA ARG A 51 10.45 4.90 -0.27
C ARG A 51 11.60 5.91 -0.29
N ARG A 52 11.32 7.19 -0.02
CA ARG A 52 12.35 8.23 0.07
C ARG A 52 13.32 7.96 1.23
N LYS A 53 12.82 7.63 2.42
CA LYS A 53 13.67 7.27 3.57
C LYS A 53 14.53 6.03 3.32
N LEU A 54 13.99 5.01 2.65
CA LEU A 54 14.75 3.82 2.28
C LEU A 54 15.92 4.19 1.36
N PHE A 55 15.65 4.99 0.34
CA PHE A 55 16.68 5.50 -0.58
C PHE A 55 17.75 6.32 0.15
N GLU A 56 17.34 7.25 1.02
CA GLU A 56 18.26 8.07 1.81
C GLU A 56 19.15 7.22 2.73
N ARG A 57 18.59 6.15 3.31
CA ARG A 57 19.35 5.22 4.16
C ARG A 57 20.39 4.41 3.38
N GLU A 58 20.10 4.05 2.13
CA GLU A 58 21.01 3.27 1.29
C GLU A 58 22.21 4.10 0.75
N LEU A 59 22.14 5.43 0.85
CA LEU A 59 23.21 6.35 0.43
C LEU A 59 24.22 6.68 1.55
N LEU A 60 23.97 6.24 2.79
CA LEU A 60 24.83 6.45 3.96
C LEU A 60 25.63 5.19 4.30
#